data_AF-A0A4P5U072-F1
#
_entry.id   AF-A0A4P5U072-F1
#
_cell.length_a   1.000
_cell.length_b   1.000
_cell.length_c   1.000
_cell.angle_alpha   90.00
_cell.angle_beta   90.00
_cell.angle_gamma   90.00
#
_symmetry.space_group_name_H-M   'P 1'
#
loop_
_entity.id
_entity.type
_entity.pdbx_description
1 polymer ?
#
loop_
_entity_poly.entity_id
_entity_poly.type
_entity_poly.pdbx_seq_one_letter_code
_entity_poly.pdbx_strand_id
1 'polypeptide(L)'
;MMPQTELPSEFKGINRFAIKAMLYLNGFAHIVIGLALATSIIMFTWLFFIEISVAAHANNLIHGFIHALGTLMLLWSISALISAEMRYLNGSKLEVETFIEVVMVLFLRKLIVLPVQDTKPTLEEVGIWVGGAFLIGVLYILVIRFRKTIPDLKRK
;
A
#
# COMPACT_ATOMS: atom_id res chain seq x y z
N MET A 1 -4.27 -46.12 -0.94
CA MET A 1 -2.87 -46.23 -1.39
C MET A 1 -2.72 -45.38 -2.65
N MET A 2 -1.68 -44.54 -2.69
CA MET A 2 -1.21 -43.62 -3.75
C MET A 2 -1.89 -42.24 -3.92
N PRO A 3 -1.14 -41.18 -4.31
CA PRO A 3 0.31 -41.07 -4.46
C PRO A 3 0.93 -40.07 -3.46
N GLN A 4 1.95 -40.49 -2.73
CA GLN A 4 2.93 -39.53 -2.21
C GLN A 4 3.65 -38.97 -3.42
N THR A 5 3.42 -37.70 -3.73
CA THR A 5 4.29 -36.93 -4.63
C THR A 5 5.60 -36.66 -3.89
N GLU A 6 6.37 -37.72 -3.64
CA GLU A 6 7.78 -37.57 -3.34
C GLU A 6 8.45 -37.00 -4.59
N LEU A 7 8.71 -35.70 -4.56
CA LEU A 7 9.52 -35.03 -5.58
C LEU A 7 10.88 -35.76 -5.67
N PRO A 8 11.41 -36.00 -6.89
CA PRO A 8 12.64 -36.75 -7.10
C PRO A 8 13.76 -36.26 -6.17
N SER A 9 14.36 -37.19 -5.43
CA SER A 9 15.35 -36.95 -4.38
C SER A 9 16.62 -36.23 -4.87
N GLU A 10 16.84 -36.16 -6.19
CA GLU A 10 17.94 -35.44 -6.84
C GLU A 10 17.85 -33.91 -6.71
N PHE A 11 16.65 -33.35 -6.48
CA PHE A 11 16.45 -31.90 -6.36
C PHE A 11 16.47 -31.37 -4.92
N LYS A 12 16.71 -32.20 -3.90
CA LYS A 12 16.73 -31.76 -2.49
C LYS A 12 17.80 -30.71 -2.21
N GLY A 13 18.97 -30.79 -2.87
CA GLY A 13 20.05 -29.81 -2.75
C GLY A 13 19.70 -28.45 -3.35
N ILE A 14 19.15 -28.46 -4.57
CA ILE A 14 18.71 -27.25 -5.29
C ILE A 14 17.53 -26.59 -4.56
N ASN A 15 16.58 -27.39 -4.06
CA ASN A 15 15.44 -26.88 -3.30
C ASN A 15 15.88 -26.18 -2.00
N ARG A 16 16.82 -26.78 -1.26
CA ARG A 16 17.34 -26.18 -0.02
C ARG A 16 18.10 -24.87 -0.28
N PHE A 17 18.86 -24.82 -1.39
CA PHE A 17 19.53 -23.60 -1.84
C PHE A 17 18.50 -22.53 -2.25
N ALA A 18 17.50 -22.90 -3.05
CA ALA A 18 16.44 -21.99 -3.50
C ALA A 18 15.66 -21.39 -2.33
N ILE A 19 15.26 -22.22 -1.36
CA ILE A 19 14.57 -21.75 -0.14
C ILE A 19 15.46 -20.79 0.65
N LYS A 20 16.74 -21.13 0.84
CA LYS A 20 17.68 -20.26 1.56
C LYS A 20 17.87 -18.93 0.83
N ALA A 21 18.02 -18.95 -0.49
CA ALA A 21 18.12 -17.76 -1.33
C ALA A 21 16.86 -16.89 -1.25
N MET A 22 15.66 -17.48 -1.31
CA MET A 22 14.40 -16.76 -1.15
C MET A 22 14.29 -16.07 0.22
N LEU A 23 14.74 -16.72 1.29
CA LEU A 23 14.73 -16.13 2.64
C LEU A 23 15.67 -14.92 2.73
N TYR A 24 16.89 -15.02 2.20
CA TYR A 24 17.83 -13.88 2.17
C TYR A 24 17.33 -12.74 1.29
N LEU A 25 16.80 -13.05 0.10
CA LEU A 25 16.26 -12.06 -0.82
C LEU A 25 15.09 -11.32 -0.17
N ASN A 26 14.20 -12.04 0.51
CA ASN A 26 13.06 -11.44 1.19
C ASN A 26 13.52 -10.52 2.33
N GLY A 27 14.45 -10.98 3.18
CA GLY A 27 15.03 -10.13 4.22
C GLY A 27 15.71 -8.87 3.66
N PHE A 28 16.44 -9.00 2.55
CA PHE A 28 17.06 -7.86 1.87
C PHE A 28 16.01 -6.89 1.30
N ALA A 29 14.94 -7.40 0.67
CA ALA A 29 13.86 -6.58 0.14
C ALA A 29 13.22 -5.71 1.23
N HIS A 30 12.96 -6.29 2.41
CA HIS A 30 12.40 -5.56 3.55
C HIS A 30 13.33 -4.45 4.08
N ILE A 31 14.64 -4.69 4.12
CA ILE A 31 15.61 -3.64 4.48
C ILE A 31 15.54 -2.47 3.49
N VAL A 32 15.50 -2.78 2.18
CA VAL A 32 15.42 -1.76 1.13
C VAL A 32 14.09 -1.00 1.21
N ILE A 33 12.97 -1.70 1.43
CA ILE A 33 11.64 -1.09 1.58
C ILE A 33 11.61 -0.18 2.80
N GLY A 34 12.09 -0.64 3.96
CA GLY A 34 12.16 0.17 5.18
C GLY A 34 12.97 1.46 4.99
N LEU A 35 14.11 1.37 4.31
CA LEU A 35 14.95 2.53 4.00
C LEU A 35 14.28 3.50 3.02
N ALA A 36 13.59 2.98 1.99
CA ALA A 36 12.82 3.77 1.06
C ALA A 36 11.65 4.50 1.74
N LEU A 37 10.93 3.82 2.65
CA LEU A 37 9.82 4.41 3.42
C LEU A 37 10.34 5.51 4.37
N ALA A 38 11.45 5.27 5.07
CA ALA A 38 12.07 6.27 5.94
C ALA A 38 12.50 7.52 5.17
N THR A 39 13.13 7.34 4.01
CA THR A 39 13.52 8.45 3.12
C THR A 39 12.29 9.20 2.62
N SER A 40 11.22 8.47 2.26
CA SER A 40 9.97 9.05 1.79
C SER A 40 9.32 9.94 2.87
N ILE A 41 9.32 9.54 4.15
CA ILE A 41 8.81 10.40 5.23
C ILE A 41 9.52 11.74 5.23
N ILE A 42 10.86 11.75 5.18
CA ILE A 42 11.64 12.99 5.22
C ILE A 42 11.30 13.87 4.02
N MET A 43 11.26 13.28 2.82
CA MET A 43 10.92 14.00 1.59
C MET A 43 9.51 14.60 1.61
N PHE A 44 8.50 13.82 1.98
CA PHE A 44 7.11 14.30 2.01
C PHE A 44 6.85 15.27 3.14
N THR A 45 7.54 15.13 4.27
CA THR A 45 7.47 16.12 5.36
C THR A 45 8.04 17.46 4.89
N TRP A 46 9.17 17.44 4.18
CA TRP A 46 9.72 18.65 3.58
C TRP A 46 8.78 19.26 2.53
N LEU A 47 8.22 18.43 1.65
CA LEU A 47 7.25 18.84 0.65
C LEU A 47 6.04 19.54 1.29
N PHE A 48 5.51 18.99 2.38
CA PHE A 48 4.38 19.57 3.11
C PHE A 48 4.67 21.00 3.61
N PHE A 49 5.87 21.26 4.14
CA PHE A 49 6.26 22.61 4.56
C PHE A 49 6.36 23.58 3.39
N ILE A 50 6.87 23.13 2.24
CA ILE A 50 6.90 23.93 1.01
C ILE A 50 5.48 24.28 0.58
N GLU A 51 4.57 23.31 0.56
CA GLU A 51 3.18 23.51 0.14
C GLU A 51 2.45 24.51 1.03
N ILE A 52 2.64 24.44 2.35
CA ILE A 52 2.08 25.44 3.29
C ILE A 52 2.66 26.83 3.01
N SER A 53 3.98 26.93 2.81
CA SER A 53 4.63 28.21 2.54
C SER A 53 4.08 28.82 1.26
N VAL A 54 4.01 28.06 0.17
CA VAL A 54 3.46 28.53 -1.12
C VAL A 54 2.01 28.97 -0.98
N ALA A 55 1.18 28.20 -0.27
CA ALA A 55 -0.22 28.52 0.00
C ALA A 55 -0.39 29.87 0.72
N ALA A 56 0.46 30.13 1.72
CA ALA A 56 0.42 31.36 2.50
C ALA A 56 0.79 32.60 1.64
N HIS A 57 1.74 32.46 0.71
CA HIS A 57 2.16 33.57 -0.16
C HIS A 57 1.19 33.82 -1.33
N ALA A 58 0.46 32.81 -1.80
CA ALA A 58 -0.41 32.90 -2.96
C ALA A 58 -1.82 33.49 -2.68
N ASN A 59 -2.15 33.82 -1.42
CA ASN A 59 -3.50 34.24 -0.96
C ASN A 59 -4.66 33.28 -1.34
N ASN A 60 -4.36 32.08 -1.85
CA ASN A 60 -5.33 31.04 -2.14
C ASN A 60 -5.17 29.89 -1.13
N LEU A 61 -5.61 30.18 0.10
CA LEU A 61 -5.48 29.27 1.24
C LEU A 61 -6.24 27.96 1.01
N ILE A 62 -7.38 28.00 0.32
CA ILE A 62 -8.21 26.81 0.06
C ILE A 62 -7.47 25.86 -0.88
N HIS A 63 -6.92 26.37 -1.99
CA HIS A 63 -6.17 25.56 -2.93
C HIS A 63 -4.95 24.91 -2.27
N GLY A 64 -4.17 25.72 -1.54
CA GLY A 64 -3.01 25.24 -0.82
C GLY A 64 -3.34 24.26 0.30
N PHE A 65 -4.45 24.45 1.01
CA PHE A 65 -4.91 23.53 2.04
C PHE A 65 -5.28 22.17 1.49
N ILE A 66 -6.07 22.10 0.40
CA ILE A 66 -6.44 20.83 -0.23
C ILE A 66 -5.20 20.10 -0.77
N HIS A 67 -4.24 20.84 -1.34
CA HIS A 67 -2.98 20.27 -1.78
C HIS A 67 -2.17 19.69 -0.61
N ALA A 68 -1.98 20.48 0.46
CA ALA A 68 -1.27 20.06 1.67
C ALA A 68 -1.94 18.87 2.37
N LEU A 69 -3.27 18.82 2.41
CA LEU A 69 -4.02 17.66 2.89
C LEU A 69 -3.72 16.42 2.04
N GLY A 70 -3.66 16.58 0.71
CA GLY A 70 -3.26 15.50 -0.19
C GLY A 70 -1.86 14.95 0.13
N THR A 71 -0.93 15.81 0.53
CA THR A 71 0.42 15.41 0.94
C THR A 71 0.44 14.76 2.34
N LEU A 72 -0.38 15.22 3.29
CA LEU A 72 -0.56 14.55 4.59
C LEU A 72 -1.13 13.15 4.44
N MET A 73 -2.04 12.90 3.49
CA MET A 73 -2.55 11.56 3.21
C MET A 73 -1.44 10.60 2.72
N LEU A 74 -0.42 11.11 2.01
CA LEU A 74 0.75 10.32 1.62
C LEU A 74 1.60 9.98 2.85
N LEU A 75 1.84 10.95 3.74
CA LEU A 75 2.55 10.70 4.99
C LEU A 75 1.83 9.65 5.86
N TRP A 76 0.51 9.75 5.95
CA TRP A 76 -0.31 8.74 6.63
C TRP A 76 -0.18 7.36 5.97
N SER A 77 -0.25 7.29 4.64
CA SER A 77 -0.10 6.04 3.89
C SER A 77 1.27 5.38 4.12
N ILE A 78 2.33 6.18 4.15
CA ILE A 78 3.69 5.69 4.43
C ILE A 78 3.81 5.21 5.88
N SER A 79 3.20 5.94 6.83
CA SER A 79 3.15 5.51 8.23
C SER A 79 2.42 4.17 8.40
N ALA A 80 1.31 3.96 7.67
CA ALA A 80 0.59 2.69 7.65
C ALA A 80 1.43 1.56 7.02
N LEU A 81 2.19 1.84 5.96
CA LEU A 81 3.13 0.88 5.35
C LEU A 81 4.28 0.52 6.28
N ILE A 82 4.87 1.49 6.98
CA ILE A 82 5.92 1.23 7.97
C ILE A 82 5.36 0.39 9.12
N SER A 83 4.14 0.67 9.56
CA SER A 83 3.45 -0.14 10.57
C SER A 83 3.25 -1.58 10.10
N ALA A 84 2.89 -1.78 8.83
CA ALA A 84 2.80 -3.10 8.22
C ALA A 84 4.16 -3.81 8.16
N GLU A 85 5.21 -3.08 7.80
CA GLU A 85 6.59 -3.59 7.73
C GLU A 85 7.12 -3.99 9.12
N MET A 86 6.91 -3.15 10.14
CA MET A 86 7.28 -3.47 11.52
C MET A 86 6.54 -4.71 12.03
N ARG A 87 5.24 -4.84 11.73
CA ARG A 87 4.46 -6.04 12.06
C ARG A 87 5.04 -7.28 11.39
N TYR A 88 5.45 -7.18 10.13
CA TYR A 88 6.09 -8.28 9.42
C TYR A 88 7.41 -8.70 10.07
N LEU A 89 8.28 -7.74 10.38
CA LEU A 89 9.56 -7.98 11.04
C LEU A 89 9.39 -8.58 12.45
N ASN A 90 8.30 -8.25 13.15
CA ASN A 90 7.92 -8.85 14.44
C ASN A 90 7.33 -10.27 14.31
N GLY A 91 7.32 -10.86 13.11
CA GLY A 91 6.89 -12.24 12.87
C GLY A 91 5.38 -12.41 12.66
N SER A 92 4.62 -11.32 12.57
CA SER A 92 3.20 -11.38 12.17
C SER A 92 3.06 -11.33 10.64
N LYS A 93 1.97 -11.87 10.10
CA LYS A 93 1.75 -11.86 8.65
C LYS A 93 1.36 -10.46 8.18
N LEU A 94 1.80 -10.09 6.98
CA LEU A 94 1.29 -8.90 6.29
C LEU A 94 -0.19 -9.12 5.96
N GLU A 95 -1.04 -8.35 6.62
CA GLU A 95 -2.48 -8.37 6.37
C GLU A 95 -2.80 -7.62 5.09
N VAL A 96 -3.43 -8.31 4.14
CA VAL A 96 -3.87 -7.75 2.86
C VAL A 96 -4.80 -6.56 3.07
N GLU A 97 -5.51 -6.53 4.20
CA GLU A 97 -6.38 -5.43 4.62
C GLU A 97 -5.63 -4.10 4.73
N THR A 98 -4.44 -4.06 5.34
CA THR A 98 -3.65 -2.83 5.46
C THR A 98 -3.18 -2.33 4.09
N PHE A 99 -2.86 -3.26 3.18
CA PHE A 99 -2.49 -2.89 1.82
C PHE A 99 -3.68 -2.27 1.06
N ILE A 100 -4.85 -2.89 1.14
CA ILE A 100 -6.07 -2.37 0.52
C ILE A 100 -6.45 -1.01 1.11
N GLU A 101 -6.33 -0.83 2.42
CA GLU A 101 -6.58 0.44 3.10
C GLU A 101 -5.67 1.56 2.56
N VAL A 102 -4.36 1.31 2.46
CA VAL A 102 -3.41 2.27 1.91
C VAL A 102 -3.77 2.62 0.46
N VAL A 103 -4.03 1.61 -0.38
CA VAL A 103 -4.37 1.86 -1.79
C VAL A 103 -5.68 2.65 -1.90
N MET A 104 -6.69 2.33 -1.09
CA MET A 104 -7.95 3.08 -1.06
C MET A 104 -7.70 4.57 -0.78
N VAL A 105 -6.87 4.88 0.21
CA VAL A 105 -6.55 6.26 0.58
C VAL A 105 -5.80 6.99 -0.54
N LEU A 106 -4.94 6.30 -1.30
CA LEU A 106 -4.28 6.89 -2.47
C LEU A 106 -5.27 7.24 -3.59
N PHE A 107 -6.29 6.41 -3.82
CA PHE A 107 -7.36 6.71 -4.78
C PHE A 107 -8.23 7.88 -4.29
N LEU A 108 -8.62 7.87 -3.02
CA LEU A 108 -9.38 8.97 -2.42
C LEU A 108 -8.61 10.29 -2.50
N ARG A 109 -7.30 10.28 -2.24
CA ARG A 109 -6.42 11.44 -2.41
C ARG A 109 -6.53 12.03 -3.82
N LYS A 110 -6.46 11.19 -4.86
CA LYS A 110 -6.58 11.64 -6.25
C LYS A 110 -7.93 12.31 -6.49
N LEU A 111 -9.01 11.73 -5.99
CA LEU A 111 -10.36 12.30 -6.10
C LEU A 111 -10.52 13.63 -5.34
N ILE A 112 -9.93 13.78 -4.16
CA ILE A 112 -10.01 15.00 -3.34
C ILE A 112 -9.21 16.15 -3.96
N VAL A 113 -8.04 15.87 -4.54
CA VAL A 113 -7.16 16.90 -5.11
C VAL A 113 -7.58 17.27 -6.54
N LEU A 114 -8.29 16.42 -7.26
CA LEU A 114 -8.67 16.64 -8.66
C LEU A 114 -9.44 17.95 -8.93
N PRO A 115 -10.42 18.39 -8.12
CA PRO A 115 -11.13 19.65 -8.34
C PRO A 115 -10.26 20.89 -8.17
N VAL A 116 -9.13 20.75 -7.45
CA VAL A 116 -8.25 21.87 -7.13
C VAL A 116 -7.26 22.15 -8.25
N GLN A 117 -7.13 21.26 -9.24
CA GLN A 117 -6.16 21.42 -10.31
C GLN A 117 -6.56 22.56 -11.27
N ASP A 118 -5.58 23.33 -11.73
CA ASP A 118 -5.78 24.47 -12.64
C ASP A 118 -6.35 24.06 -14.02
N THR A 119 -6.33 22.76 -14.32
CA THR A 119 -6.89 22.17 -15.55
C THR A 119 -8.26 21.59 -15.25
N LYS A 120 -9.26 21.95 -16.06
CA LYS A 120 -10.60 21.34 -15.95
C LYS A 120 -10.48 19.84 -16.18
N PRO A 121 -10.86 19.00 -15.21
CA PRO A 121 -10.72 17.56 -15.34
C PRO A 121 -11.63 17.05 -16.45
N THR A 122 -11.11 16.15 -17.28
CA THR A 122 -11.92 15.50 -18.32
C THR A 122 -12.88 14.49 -17.70
N LEU A 123 -14.06 14.28 -18.30
CA LEU A 123 -15.00 13.26 -17.80
C LEU A 123 -14.37 11.85 -17.78
N GLU A 124 -13.47 11.56 -18.72
CA GLU A 124 -12.74 10.29 -18.78
C GLU A 124 -11.83 10.11 -17.56
N GLU A 125 -11.04 11.13 -17.21
CA GLU A 125 -10.14 11.08 -16.06
C GLU A 125 -10.90 10.89 -14.75
N VAL A 126 -11.99 11.63 -14.55
CA VAL A 126 -12.87 11.45 -13.37
C VAL A 126 -13.45 10.03 -13.35
N GLY A 127 -13.90 9.53 -14.50
CA GLY A 127 -14.45 8.18 -14.63
C GLY A 127 -13.46 7.09 -14.24
N ILE A 128 -12.19 7.21 -14.63
CA ILE A 128 -11.13 6.27 -14.29
C ILE A 128 -10.87 6.25 -12.78
N TRP A 129 -10.72 7.42 -12.15
CA TRP A 129 -10.41 7.48 -10.72
C TRP A 129 -11.58 7.03 -9.84
N VAL A 130 -12.81 7.42 -10.20
CA VAL A 130 -14.02 7.00 -9.49
C VAL A 130 -14.26 5.50 -9.69
N GLY A 131 -14.15 5.01 -10.93
CA GLY A 131 -14.29 3.59 -11.25
C GLY A 131 -13.24 2.72 -10.56
N GLY A 132 -11.99 3.18 -10.53
CA GLY A 132 -10.90 2.52 -9.81
C GLY A 132 -11.14 2.46 -8.31
N ALA A 133 -11.52 3.58 -7.68
CA ALA A 133 -11.87 3.61 -6.25
C ALA A 133 -13.04 2.65 -5.94
N PHE A 134 -14.06 2.62 -6.81
CA PHE A 134 -15.20 1.72 -6.68
C PHE A 134 -14.77 0.24 -6.76
N LEU A 135 -13.95 -0.13 -7.74
CA LEU A 135 -13.46 -1.50 -7.91
C LEU A 135 -12.65 -1.97 -6.70
N ILE A 136 -11.82 -1.09 -6.12
CA ILE A 136 -11.06 -1.41 -4.90
C ILE A 136 -11.99 -1.55 -3.69
N GLY A 137 -13.02 -0.71 -3.58
CA GLY A 137 -14.09 -0.86 -2.59
C GLY A 137 -14.79 -2.22 -2.67
N VAL A 138 -15.13 -2.64 -3.89
CA VAL A 138 -15.72 -3.96 -4.14
C VAL A 138 -14.76 -5.09 -3.75
N LEU A 139 -13.48 -4.98 -4.14
CA LEU A 139 -12.44 -5.95 -3.77
C LEU A 139 -12.30 -6.08 -2.25
N TYR A 140 -12.32 -4.97 -1.51
CA TYR A 140 -12.26 -4.97 -0.05
C TYR A 140 -13.41 -5.75 0.57
N ILE A 141 -14.64 -5.52 0.10
CA ILE A 141 -15.84 -6.21 0.59
C ILE A 141 -15.75 -7.71 0.29
N LEU A 142 -15.30 -8.08 -0.91
CA LEU A 142 -15.06 -9.48 -1.29
C LEU A 142 -14.07 -10.15 -0.36
N VAL A 143 -12.90 -9.55 -0.13
CA VAL A 143 -11.85 -10.09 0.75
C VAL A 143 -12.38 -10.33 2.17
N ILE A 144 -13.10 -9.36 2.74
CA ILE A 144 -13.70 -9.51 4.07
C ILE A 144 -14.74 -10.63 4.09
N ARG A 145 -15.58 -10.71 3.06
CA ARG A 145 -16.65 -11.72 3.01
C ARG A 145 -16.07 -13.13 2.86
N PHE A 146 -15.03 -13.30 2.06
CA PHE A 146 -14.33 -14.59 1.94
C PHE A 146 -13.59 -14.96 3.23
N ARG A 147 -12.91 -14.03 3.90
CA ARG A 147 -12.28 -14.28 5.20
C ARG A 147 -13.30 -14.76 6.24
N LYS A 148 -14.49 -14.13 6.29
CA LYS A 148 -15.59 -14.56 7.17
C LYS A 148 -16.19 -15.92 6.80
N THR A 149 -16.02 -16.39 5.56
CA THR A 149 -16.55 -17.67 5.07
C THR A 149 -15.57 -18.84 5.27
N ILE A 150 -14.28 -18.55 5.53
CA ILE A 150 -13.25 -19.54 5.88
C ILE A 150 -12.83 -19.47 7.38
N PRO A 151 -13.73 -19.55 8.39
CA PRO A 151 -13.26 -19.62 9.79
C PRO A 151 -12.89 -21.03 10.28
N ASP A 152 -13.24 -22.13 9.59
CA ASP A 152 -13.23 -23.43 10.31
C ASP A 152 -12.95 -24.71 9.48
N LEU A 153 -11.92 -24.68 8.62
CA LEU A 153 -11.40 -25.90 7.98
C LEU A 153 -10.04 -26.38 8.56
N LYS A 154 -9.72 -25.99 9.81
CA LYS A 154 -8.46 -26.39 10.47
C LYS A 154 -8.60 -26.89 11.92
N ARG A 155 -9.80 -27.35 12.29
CA ARG A 155 -10.04 -28.18 13.48
C ARG A 155 -10.85 -29.42 13.10
N LYS A 156 -10.21 -30.39 12.45
CA LYS A 156 -10.53 -31.82 12.59
C LYS A 156 -9.28 -32.62 12.27
#